data_AF-A0A1R3HK56-F1
#
_entry.id   AF-A0A1R3HK56-F1
#
_cell.length_a   1.000
_cell.length_b   1.000
_cell.length_c   1.000
_cell.angle_alpha   90.00
_cell.angle_beta   90.00
_cell.angle_gamma   90.00
#
_symmetry.space_group_name_H-M   'P 1'
#
loop_
_entity.id
_entity.type
_entity.pdbx_description
1 polymer ?
#
loop_
_entity_poly.entity_id
_entity_poly.type
_entity_poly.pdbx_seq_one_letter_code
_entity_poly.pdbx_strand_id
1 'polypeptide(L)' 'MAGSDFCESKCEARCSKAGVKDRCLKYCGICCEKCNCVPSGTYGNKDECPCYRDMKNSKGKSKCP' A
#
# COMPACT_ATOMS: atom_id res chain seq x y z
N MET A 1 -9.57 -8.84 9.20
CA MET A 1 -9.67 -8.33 7.80
C MET A 1 -8.94 -9.36 6.97
N ALA A 2 -9.65 -10.29 6.33
CA ALA A 2 -9.02 -11.17 5.34
C ALA A 2 -8.75 -10.29 4.11
N GLY A 3 -7.53 -9.78 3.99
CA GLY A 3 -7.10 -9.20 2.73
C GLY A 3 -7.03 -10.31 1.70
N SER A 4 -7.27 -10.01 0.43
CA SER A 4 -6.99 -10.97 -0.64
C SER A 4 -5.54 -11.46 -0.52
N ASP A 5 -5.27 -12.75 -0.77
CA ASP A 5 -3.92 -13.34 -0.68
C ASP A 5 -2.89 -12.55 -1.50
N PHE A 6 -3.36 -11.94 -2.61
CA PHE A 6 -2.59 -11.00 -3.42
C PHE A 6 -2.14 -9.77 -2.62
N CYS A 7 -3.09 -9.09 -1.97
CA CYS A 7 -2.79 -7.89 -1.20
C CYS A 7 -1.94 -8.18 0.03
N GLU A 8 -2.17 -9.32 0.71
CA GLU A 8 -1.35 -9.73 1.84
C GLU A 8 0.12 -9.90 1.42
N SER A 9 0.38 -10.79 0.45
CA SER A 9 1.74 -11.09 -0.03
C SER A 9 2.47 -9.85 -0.56
N LYS A 10 1.77 -9.02 -1.34
CA LYS A 10 2.36 -7.80 -1.91
C LYS A 10 2.64 -6.74 -0.85
N CYS A 11 1.74 -6.58 0.12
CA CYS A 11 1.94 -5.62 1.20
C CYS A 11 3.04 -6.05 2.17
N GLU A 12 3.22 -7.34 2.40
CA GLU A 12 4.38 -7.85 3.15
C GLU A 12 5.70 -7.46 2.48
N ALA A 13 5.81 -7.67 1.16
CA ALA A 13 6.99 -7.26 0.40
C ALA A 13 7.21 -5.74 0.46
N ARG A 14 6.15 -4.95 0.23
CA ARG A 14 6.19 -3.48 0.24
C ARG A 14 6.61 -2.92 1.61
N CYS A 15 6.14 -3.55 2.68
CA CYS A 15 6.36 -3.09 4.05
C CYS A 15 7.55 -3.74 4.76
N SER A 16 8.31 -4.61 4.07
CA SER A 16 9.42 -5.37 4.66
C SER A 16 10.52 -4.53 5.33
N LYS A 17 10.71 -3.28 4.88
CA LYS A 17 11.68 -2.31 5.46
C LYS A 17 11.01 -1.12 6.16
N ALA A 18 9.71 -1.18 6.41
CA ALA A 18 9.01 -0.08 7.07
C ALA A 18 9.38 -0.01 8.56
N GLY A 19 9.72 1.19 9.05
CA GLY A 19 10.03 1.40 10.47
C GLY A 19 8.85 1.15 11.41
N VAL A 20 7.61 1.25 10.92
CA VAL A 20 6.38 0.87 11.65
C VAL A 20 5.58 -0.10 10.79
N LYS A 21 5.91 -1.39 10.89
CA LYS A 21 5.39 -2.46 10.01
C LYS A 21 3.87 -2.56 10.03
N ASP A 22 3.25 -2.61 11.21
CA ASP A 22 1.78 -2.76 11.35
C ASP A 22 1.01 -1.61 10.68
N ARG A 23 1.52 -0.39 10.82
CA ARG A 23 0.94 0.79 10.17
C ARG A 23 1.06 0.69 8.65
N CYS A 24 2.21 0.28 8.14
CA CYS A 24 2.43 0.11 6.71
C CYS A 24 1.47 -0.94 6.13
N LEU A 25 1.41 -2.14 6.74
CA LEU A 25 0.54 -3.23 6.30
C LEU A 25 -0.93 -2.81 6.27
N LYS A 26 -1.40 -2.13 7.32
CA LYS A 26 -2.78 -1.62 7.39
C LYS A 26 -3.13 -0.68 6.24
N TYR A 27 -2.29 0.32 5.97
CA TYR A 27 -2.58 1.27 4.90
C TYR A 27 -2.34 0.68 3.51
N CYS A 28 -1.32 -0.17 3.35
CA CYS A 28 -1.10 -0.89 2.11
C CYS A 28 -2.30 -1.76 1.75
N GLY A 29 -2.83 -2.54 2.69
CA GLY A 29 -4.00 -3.39 2.48
C GLY A 29 -5.23 -2.58 2.06
N ILE A 30 -5.52 -1.47 2.76
CA ILE A 30 -6.65 -0.59 2.39
C ILE A 30 -6.50 -0.05 0.96
N CYS A 31 -5.28 0.34 0.57
CA CYS A 31 -5.02 0.85 -0.76
C CYS A 31 -5.03 -0.24 -1.83
N CYS A 32 -4.50 -1.42 -1.51
CA CYS A 32 -4.49 -2.57 -2.38
C CYS A 32 -5.90 -3.07 -2.65
N GLU A 33 -6.74 -3.26 -1.64
CA GLU A 33 -8.13 -3.72 -1.82
C GLU A 33 -8.96 -2.71 -2.65
N LYS A 34 -8.65 -1.41 -2.54
CA LYS A 34 -9.33 -0.39 -3.35
C LYS A 34 -8.83 -0.36 -4.80
N CYS A 35 -7.53 -0.52 -5.01
CA CYS A 35 -6.89 -0.28 -6.30
C CYS A 35 -6.47 -1.56 -7.04
N ASN A 36 -6.58 -2.72 -6.40
CA ASN A 36 -6.08 -4.03 -6.82
C ASN A 36 -4.63 -4.00 -7.34
N CYS A 37 -3.79 -3.16 -6.73
CA CYS A 37 -2.42 -2.91 -7.18
C CYS A 37 -1.53 -2.49 -6.00
N VAL A 38 -0.30 -2.99 -5.96
CA VAL A 38 0.75 -2.58 -5.02
C VAL A 38 2.06 -2.38 -5.80
N PRO A 39 2.70 -1.20 -5.69
CA PRO A 39 3.97 -0.92 -6.34
C PRO A 39 5.09 -1.87 -5.93
N SER A 40 6.02 -2.10 -6.86
CA SER A 40 7.25 -2.84 -6.61
C SER A 40 8.16 -2.14 -5.58
N GLY A 41 9.09 -2.90 -5.00
CA GLY A 41 10.05 -2.39 -4.01
C GLY A 41 9.42 -2.02 -2.66
N THR A 42 10.22 -1.43 -1.78
CA THR A 42 9.81 -1.05 -0.41
C THR A 42 9.51 0.45 -0.24
N TYR A 43 9.83 1.23 -1.27
CA TYR A 43 9.60 2.67 -1.35
C TYR A 43 9.56 3.09 -2.84
N GLY A 44 8.94 4.23 -3.16
CA GLY A 44 8.88 4.71 -4.55
C GLY A 44 7.95 3.90 -5.48
N ASN A 45 8.20 3.98 -6.80
CA ASN A 45 7.52 3.25 -7.89
C ASN A 45 6.00 3.40 -7.93
N LYS A 46 5.46 4.46 -7.32
CA LYS A 46 4.00 4.63 -7.20
C LYS A 46 3.33 4.87 -8.55
N ASP A 47 4.08 5.30 -9.55
CA ASP A 47 3.66 5.42 -10.95
C ASP A 47 3.22 4.09 -11.57
N GLU A 48 3.72 2.94 -11.09
CA GLU A 48 3.24 1.61 -11.51
C GLU A 48 1.76 1.37 -11.15
N CYS A 49 1.27 2.03 -10.09
CA CYS A 49 -0.11 1.93 -9.61
C CYS A 49 -0.72 3.33 -9.42
N PRO A 50 -1.24 3.99 -10.48
CA PRO A 50 -1.76 5.35 -10.39
C PRO A 50 -2.85 5.55 -9.32
N CYS A 51 -3.79 4.60 -9.18
CA CYS A 51 -4.81 4.64 -8.12
C CYS A 51 -4.17 4.65 -6.71
N TYR A 52 -3.15 3.82 -6.49
CA TYR A 52 -2.44 3.73 -5.22
C TYR A 52 -1.66 5.01 -4.91
N ARG A 53 -1.02 5.61 -5.93
CA ARG A 53 -0.30 6.88 -5.86
C ARG A 53 -1.22 8.04 -5.46
N ASP A 54 -2.37 8.12 -6.11
CA ASP A 54 -3.24 9.29 -6.05
C ASP A 54 -4.20 9.24 -4.85
N MET A 55 -4.31 8.11 -4.17
CA MET A 55 -5.16 7.95 -3.01
C MET A 55 -4.70 8.86 -1.84
N LYS A 56 -5.57 9.79 -1.47
CA LYS A 56 -5.35 10.73 -0.36
C LYS A 56 -6.17 10.36 0.87
N ASN A 57 -5.71 10.78 2.03
CA ASN A 57 -6.50 10.80 3.26
C ASN A 57 -7.39 12.06 3.29
N SER A 58 -8.26 12.16 4.30
CA SER A 58 -9.16 13.31 4.46
C SER A 58 -8.47 14.67 4.65
N LYS A 59 -7.13 14.67 4.85
CA LYS A 59 -6.30 15.88 4.95
C LYS A 59 -5.53 16.18 3.64
N GLY A 60 -5.86 15.50 2.54
CA GLY A 60 -5.21 15.69 1.24
C GLY A 60 -3.80 15.11 1.12
N LYS A 61 -3.27 14.43 2.15
CA LYS A 61 -1.94 13.82 2.10
C LYS A 61 -2.01 12.40 1.53
N SER A 62 -0.93 11.96 0.89
CA SER A 62 -0.83 10.59 0.37
C SER A 62 -1.13 9.56 1.46
N LYS A 63 -2.07 8.64 1.17
CA LYS A 63 -2.56 7.66 2.14
C LYS A 63 -1.72 6.39 2.14
N CYS A 64 -1.27 5.96 0.96
CA CYS A 64 -0.66 4.66 0.76
C CYS A 64 0.87 4.72 0.91
N PRO A 65 1.50 3.70 1.51
CA PRO A 65 2.94 3.67 1.79
C PRO A 65 3.83 3.77 0.54
#